data_AF-A0A7N2MIS3-F1
#
_entry.id   AF-A0A7N2MIS3-F1
#
_cell.length_a   1.000
_cell.length_b   1.000
_cell.length_c   1.000
_cell.angle_alpha   90.00
_cell.angle_beta   90.00
_cell.angle_gamma   90.00
#
_symmetry.space_group_name_H-M   'P 1'
#
loop_
_entity.id
_entity.type
_entity.pdbx_description
1 polymer ?
#
loop_
_entity_poly.entity_id
_entity_poly.type
_entity_poly.pdbx_seq_one_letter_code
_entity_poly.pdbx_strand_id
1 'polypeptide(L)'
;MGLPGMLVLIPLMIRLITIVPVVTKASIAKLGCPTKCGDLEIPYSFGLNEGCYLDETFLITCNNNKVAISNNVIVKNISIKDCKMCVLHLVT
;
A
#
# COMPACT_ATOMS: atom_id res chain seq x y z
N MET A 1 -38.00 35.85 20.04
CA MET A 1 -38.41 35.20 18.77
C MET A 1 -37.15 34.76 18.02
N GLY A 2 -36.52 33.70 18.52
CA GLY A 2 -35.28 33.13 17.98
C GLY A 2 -35.60 32.23 16.78
N LEU A 3 -34.80 32.39 15.74
CA LEU A 3 -35.04 32.02 14.35
C LEU A 3 -35.20 30.48 14.15
N PRO A 4 -36.42 29.95 13.89
CA PRO A 4 -36.58 28.53 13.52
C PRO A 4 -35.93 28.19 12.18
N GLY A 5 -35.60 29.20 11.36
CA GLY A 5 -34.88 29.03 10.09
C GLY A 5 -33.41 28.64 10.22
N MET A 6 -32.77 28.90 11.37
CA MET A 6 -31.35 28.57 11.55
C MET A 6 -31.13 27.07 11.74
N LEU A 7 -32.13 26.35 12.25
CA LEU A 7 -32.08 24.89 12.48
C LEU A 7 -32.26 24.09 11.17
N VAL A 8 -32.89 24.69 10.15
CA VAL A 8 -33.11 24.08 8.82
C VAL A 8 -31.90 24.23 7.89
N LEU A 9 -31.02 25.21 8.14
CA LEU A 9 -29.80 25.44 7.34
C LEU A 9 -28.69 24.43 7.64
N ILE A 10 -28.63 23.89 8.86
CA ILE A 10 -27.60 22.95 9.30
C ILE A 10 -27.61 21.64 8.47
N PRO A 11 -28.77 20.99 8.20
CA PRO A 11 -28.81 19.82 7.32
C PRO A 11 -28.62 20.14 5.82
N LEU A 12 -28.78 21.38 5.39
CA LEU A 12 -28.56 21.81 4.00
C LEU A 12 -27.06 21.89 3.65
N MET A 13 -26.22 22.30 4.60
CA MET A 13 -24.77 22.39 4.43
C MET A 13 -24.05 21.03 4.50
N ILE A 14 -24.68 20.00 5.09
CA ILE A 14 -24.08 18.65 5.27
C ILE A 14 -24.12 17.82 3.96
N ARG A 15 -24.67 18.35 2.88
CA ARG A 15 -24.73 17.71 1.55
C ARG A 15 -23.38 17.58 0.84
N LEU A 16 -22.30 18.16 1.38
CA LEU A 16 -20.97 18.20 0.77
C LEU A 16 -19.95 17.17 1.33
N ILE A 17 -20.40 16.11 2.00
CA ILE A 17 -19.49 15.02 2.37
C ILE A 17 -19.27 14.16 1.13
N THR A 18 -18.32 14.57 0.29
CA THR A 18 -17.79 13.75 -0.79
C THR A 18 -17.12 12.53 -0.17
N ILE A 19 -17.63 11.34 -0.50
CA ILE A 19 -16.95 10.07 -0.29
C ILE A 19 -15.62 10.12 -1.04
N VAL A 20 -14.51 10.35 -0.33
CA VAL A 20 -13.17 10.17 -0.89
C VAL A 20 -12.97 8.68 -1.08
N PRO A 21 -12.71 8.18 -2.31
CA PRO A 21 -12.34 6.79 -2.48
C PRO A 21 -10.98 6.57 -1.79
N VAL A 22 -10.97 5.70 -0.77
CA VAL A 22 -9.70 5.20 -0.21
C VAL A 22 -9.08 4.29 -1.25
N VAL A 23 -8.02 4.77 -1.91
CA VAL A 23 -7.24 3.95 -2.85
C VAL A 23 -6.24 3.15 -2.03
N THR A 24 -6.62 1.93 -1.66
CA THR A 24 -5.69 0.97 -1.08
C THR A 24 -4.85 0.39 -2.22
N LYS A 25 -3.57 0.75 -2.28
CA LYS A 25 -2.66 0.15 -3.27
C LYS A 25 -2.42 -1.30 -2.84
N ALA A 26 -2.90 -2.27 -3.62
CA ALA A 26 -2.66 -3.68 -3.35
C ALA A 26 -1.17 -4.00 -3.56
N SER A 27 -0.43 -4.23 -2.48
CA SER A 27 0.95 -4.73 -2.52
C SER A 27 0.92 -6.22 -2.82
N ILE A 28 1.14 -6.59 -4.09
CA ILE A 28 1.18 -7.99 -4.52
C ILE A 28 2.61 -8.49 -4.37
N ALA A 29 2.81 -9.43 -3.45
CA ALA A 29 4.06 -10.17 -3.32
C ALA A 29 4.00 -11.45 -4.17
N LYS A 30 5.16 -12.04 -4.46
CA LYS A 30 5.26 -13.33 -5.16
C LYS A 30 4.67 -14.46 -4.31
N LEU A 31 3.99 -15.42 -4.95
CA LEU A 31 3.37 -16.56 -4.26
C LEU A 31 4.42 -17.36 -3.48
N GLY A 32 4.11 -17.70 -2.22
CA GLY A 32 5.02 -18.44 -1.34
C GLY A 32 6.11 -17.59 -0.68
N CYS A 33 6.14 -16.28 -0.94
CA CYS A 33 7.09 -15.36 -0.33
C CYS A 33 6.49 -14.64 0.89
N PRO A 34 7.31 -14.33 1.90
CA PRO A 34 6.88 -13.50 3.02
C PRO A 34 6.61 -12.08 2.52
N THR A 35 5.49 -11.51 2.99
CA THR A 35 4.95 -10.25 2.46
C THR A 35 5.07 -9.09 3.43
N LYS A 36 5.58 -9.33 4.64
CA LYS A 36 5.62 -8.34 5.73
C LYS A 36 6.92 -8.40 6.52
N CYS A 37 7.35 -7.25 7.02
CA CYS A 37 8.40 -7.10 8.03
C CYS A 37 7.91 -6.09 9.07
N GLY A 38 7.52 -6.57 10.26
CA GLY A 38 6.76 -5.76 11.20
C GLY A 38 5.46 -5.25 10.56
N ASP A 39 5.27 -3.93 10.58
CA ASP A 39 4.12 -3.25 9.97
C ASP A 39 4.32 -2.87 8.48
N LEU A 40 5.51 -3.13 7.92
CA LEU A 40 5.81 -2.81 6.52
C LEU A 40 5.34 -3.94 5.59
N GLU A 41 4.49 -3.60 4.62
CA GLU A 41 4.16 -4.50 3.50
C GLU A 41 5.23 -4.43 2.42
N ILE A 42 5.66 -5.60 1.95
CA ILE A 42 6.74 -5.78 0.98
C ILE A 42 6.14 -6.38 -0.31
N PRO A 43 5.80 -5.54 -1.29
CA PRO A 43 5.37 -6.00 -2.61
C PRO A 43 6.55 -6.48 -3.46
N TYR A 44 6.26 -7.32 -4.45
CA TYR A 44 7.18 -7.57 -5.56
C TYR A 44 7.38 -6.26 -6.35
N SER A 45 8.57 -5.83 -6.73
CA SER A 45 9.86 -6.53 -6.93
C SER A 45 10.76 -6.69 -5.70
N PHE A 46 10.33 -6.23 -4.53
CA PHE A 46 11.07 -6.37 -3.28
C PHE A 46 10.81 -7.71 -2.62
N GLY A 47 11.76 -8.17 -1.80
CA GLY A 47 11.63 -9.45 -1.12
C GLY A 47 12.60 -9.60 0.04
N LEU A 48 12.26 -10.50 0.94
CA LEU A 48 13.05 -10.79 2.16
C LEU A 48 14.05 -11.93 1.97
N ASN A 49 13.74 -12.83 1.03
CA ASN A 49 14.47 -14.08 0.81
C ASN A 49 14.88 -14.19 -0.66
N GLU A 50 15.88 -15.03 -0.92
CA GLU A 50 16.27 -15.40 -2.28
C GLU A 50 15.08 -15.92 -3.08
N GLY A 51 14.98 -15.48 -4.34
CA GLY A 51 13.86 -15.82 -5.23
C GLY A 51 12.56 -15.05 -4.97
N CYS A 52 12.49 -14.22 -3.91
CA CYS A 52 11.33 -13.38 -3.59
C CYS A 52 11.49 -11.91 -3.97
N TYR A 53 12.69 -11.50 -4.39
CA TYR A 53 12.98 -10.20 -4.98
C TYR A 53 13.30 -10.36 -6.47
N LEU A 54 13.27 -9.27 -7.23
CA LEU A 54 13.62 -9.25 -8.66
C LEU A 54 15.13 -9.41 -8.87
N ASP A 55 15.92 -8.63 -8.13
CA ASP A 55 17.39 -8.65 -8.12
C ASP A 55 17.91 -8.29 -6.73
N GLU A 56 19.20 -8.50 -6.45
CA GLU A 56 19.79 -8.26 -5.11
C GLU A 56 19.61 -6.81 -4.61
N THR A 57 19.47 -5.86 -5.52
CA THR A 57 19.18 -4.45 -5.19
C THR A 57 17.80 -4.23 -4.57
N PHE A 58 16.89 -5.20 -4.71
CA PHE A 58 15.54 -5.20 -4.14
C PHE A 58 15.42 -6.09 -2.89
N LEU A 59 16.54 -6.64 -2.39
CA LEU A 59 16.56 -7.35 -1.13
C LEU A 59 16.27 -6.38 0.03
N ILE A 60 15.34 -6.79 0.88
CA ILE A 60 15.02 -6.15 2.15
C ILE A 60 15.48 -7.09 3.26
N THR A 61 16.36 -6.61 4.13
CA THR A 61 16.71 -7.32 5.37
C THR A 61 15.72 -6.94 6.46
N CYS A 62 15.15 -7.92 7.14
CA CYS A 62 14.24 -7.68 8.26
C CYS A 62 14.93 -7.97 9.59
N ASN A 63 15.22 -6.94 10.37
CA ASN A 63 15.80 -7.10 11.70
C ASN A 63 14.71 -7.35 12.75
N ASN A 64 14.81 -8.49 13.43
CA ASN A 64 13.93 -8.94 14.50
C ASN A 64 12.42 -8.86 14.17
N ASN A 65 12.06 -9.09 12.90
CA ASN A 65 10.69 -8.95 12.38
C ASN A 65 10.03 -7.58 12.69
N LYS A 66 10.82 -6.51 12.81
CA LYS A 66 10.32 -5.17 13.20
C LYS A 66 10.84 -4.06 12.31
N VAL A 67 12.10 -4.15 11.87
CA VAL A 67 12.75 -3.06 11.13
C VAL A 67 13.22 -3.58 9.79
N ALA A 68 12.65 -3.03 8.71
CA ALA A 68 13.10 -3.29 7.35
C ALA A 68 14.29 -2.39 7.00
N ILE A 69 15.34 -2.97 6.44
CA ILE A 69 16.59 -2.30 6.09
C ILE A 69 16.94 -2.67 4.64
N SER A 70 17.31 -1.69 3.84
CA SER A 70 17.85 -1.89 2.49
C SER A 70 19.07 -1.01 2.32
N ASN A 71 20.22 -1.58 1.93
CA ASN A 71 21.49 -0.85 1.78
C ASN A 71 21.82 0.08 2.96
N ASN A 72 21.66 -0.42 4.20
CA ASN A 72 21.87 0.32 5.44
C ASN A 72 20.90 1.52 5.69
N VAL A 73 19.76 1.55 5.00
CA VAL A 73 18.71 2.55 5.17
C VAL A 73 17.43 1.90 5.69
N ILE A 74 16.80 2.53 6.69
CA ILE A 74 15.53 2.05 7.25
C ILE A 74 14.39 2.34 6.26
N VAL A 75 13.67 1.30 5.87
CA VAL A 75 12.53 1.40 4.96
C VAL A 75 11.24 1.51 5.77
N LYS A 76 10.48 2.59 5.55
CA LYS A 76 9.19 2.82 6.21
C LYS A 76 8.00 2.74 5.26
N ASN A 77 8.23 2.92 3.97
CA ASN A 77 7.19 2.88 2.96
C ASN A 77 7.79 2.43 1.63
N ILE A 78 7.05 1.56 0.93
CA ILE A 78 7.38 1.12 -0.41
C ILE A 78 6.23 1.58 -1.32
N SER A 79 6.53 2.47 -2.26
CA SER A 79 5.55 2.93 -3.25
C SER A 79 6.01 2.54 -4.63
N ILE A 80 5.30 1.60 -5.22
CA ILE A 80 5.52 1.19 -6.61
C ILE A 80 4.69 2.13 -7.49
N LYS A 81 5.34 2.80 -8.45
CA LYS A 81 4.63 3.38 -9.59
C LYS A 81 4.22 2.20 -10.47
N ASP A 82 2.92 2.04 -10.70
CA ASP A 82 2.37 1.02 -11.59
C ASP A 82 3.12 1.01 -12.94
N CYS A 83 4.07 0.10 -13.11
CA CYS A 83 4.54 -0.36 -14.40
C CYS A 83 3.85 -1.69 -14.65
N LYS A 84 2.60 -1.62 -15.10
CA LYS A 84 1.81 -2.80 -15.41
C LYS A 84 2.44 -3.52 -16.60
N MET A 85 2.91 -4.74 -16.40
CA MET A 85 3.17 -5.68 -17.49
C MET A 85 1.96 -6.63 -17.55
N CYS A 86 1.12 -6.49 -18.57
CA CYS A 86 -0.01 -7.40 -18.79
C CYS A 86 0.52 -8.71 -19.37
N VAL A 87 0.54 -9.78 -18.57
CA VAL A 87 0.72 -11.13 -19.11
C VAL A 87 -0.63 -11.58 -19.64
N LEU A 88 -0.79 -11.62 -20.97
CA LEU A 88 -1.90 -12.36 -21.58
C LEU A 88 -1.71 -13.83 -21.20
N HIS A 89 -2.55 -14.30 -20.28
CA HIS A 89 -2.68 -15.71 -19.97
C HIS A 89 -3.34 -16.39 -21.18
N LEU A 90 -2.56 -16.64 -22.24
CA LEU A 90 -2.90 -17.60 -23.28
C LEU A 90 -2.69 -18.98 -22.66
N VAL A 91 -3.73 -19.48 -21.99
CA VAL A 91 -3.86 -20.92 -21.77
C VAL A 91 -4.26 -21.50 -23.12
N THR A 92 -3.38 -22.32 -23.65
CA THR A 92 -3.59 -23.18 -24.81
C THR A 92 -4.78 -24.11 -24.60
#